data_AF-A0AAV1K674-F1
#
_entry.id   AF-A0AAV1K674-F1
#
_cell.length_a   1.000
_cell.length_b   1.000
_cell.length_c   1.000
_cell.angle_alpha   90.00
_cell.angle_beta   90.00
_cell.angle_gamma   90.00
#
_symmetry.space_group_name_H-M   'P 1'
#
loop_
_entity.id
_entity.type
_entity.pdbx_description
1 polymer ?
#
loop_
_entity_poly.entity_id
_entity_poly.type
_entity_poly.pdbx_seq_one_letter_code
_entity_poly.pdbx_strand_id
1 'polypeptide(L)'
;MDEKRCVNCGGPVTDKPIDRKPEEKSTIHQGVALKQEPSNDLICHNCQIIVTYSLEPQQTDEALSKNSCINCGKPLLQIRSHLLKTNTKRENLIKNIIIEWIAPQEVSPSSRICHPCWQKADRASVQRTTAPTKESEIILPNYTRAGNSERRCIFPKCQATERIHVPTSIRVRLLCDLSYYVPPKCRICRFHLRSRMWNSLITRKANRAFTADLIEDLLSLLKNQIGNNIDFENIEDSDEELVFYWLGISKDQFRQVLEEVPRLKNSHRGATGLAACLTKFRTGVSDQQLSVLFKLPRSTLVRLMSKAREVLSQDSVGQHLGLQSVITDMNIIAD
;
A
#
# COMPACT_ATOMS: atom_id res chain seq x y z
N MET A 1 41.55 -3.76 -10.46
CA MET A 1 42.24 -3.75 -9.16
C MET A 1 41.22 -4.14 -8.12
N ASP A 2 41.40 -5.29 -7.48
CA ASP A 2 40.46 -5.76 -6.45
C ASP A 2 40.59 -4.88 -5.20
N GLU A 3 39.44 -4.40 -4.72
CA GLU A 3 39.34 -3.55 -3.54
C GLU A 3 39.61 -4.40 -2.29
N LYS A 4 40.76 -4.20 -1.65
CA LYS A 4 41.15 -4.95 -0.44
C LYS A 4 40.22 -4.59 0.73
N ARG A 5 39.59 -5.60 1.35
CA ARG A 5 38.60 -5.43 2.42
C ARG A 5 39.02 -6.12 3.71
N CYS A 6 38.66 -5.49 4.83
CA CYS A 6 38.95 -5.97 6.18
C CYS A 6 38.15 -7.24 6.45
N VAL A 7 38.81 -8.31 6.87
CA VAL A 7 38.13 -9.59 7.15
C VAL A 7 37.17 -9.52 8.35
N ASN A 8 37.37 -8.59 9.27
CA ASN A 8 36.52 -8.44 10.45
C ASN A 8 35.28 -7.55 10.20
N CYS A 9 35.40 -6.52 9.36
CA CYS A 9 34.32 -5.53 9.19
C CYS A 9 33.92 -5.24 7.74
N GLY A 10 34.56 -5.85 6.76
CA GLY A 10 34.31 -5.65 5.33
C GLY A 10 34.68 -4.26 4.80
N GLY A 11 35.27 -3.39 5.62
CA GLY A 11 35.66 -2.02 5.25
C GLY A 11 36.95 -1.96 4.41
N PRO A 12 37.19 -0.86 3.67
CA PRO A 12 38.36 -0.73 2.80
C PRO A 12 39.66 -0.72 3.62
N VAL A 13 40.70 -1.38 3.12
CA VAL A 13 42.04 -1.42 3.71
C VAL A 13 43.02 -0.70 2.80
N THR A 14 43.83 0.21 3.34
CA THR A 14 44.91 0.88 2.62
C THR A 14 46.18 0.03 2.63
N ASP A 15 46.95 0.07 1.53
CA ASP A 15 48.00 -0.88 1.11
C ASP A 15 49.26 -1.06 2.00
N LYS A 16 49.23 -0.72 3.29
CA LYS A 16 50.37 -1.01 4.18
C LYS A 16 50.14 -2.32 4.93
N PRO A 17 50.77 -3.45 4.53
CA PRO A 17 50.82 -4.63 5.37
C PRO A 17 51.62 -4.28 6.64
N ILE A 18 50.97 -4.36 7.80
CA ILE A 18 51.64 -4.22 9.09
C ILE A 18 52.06 -5.63 9.49
N ASP A 19 53.37 -5.84 9.56
CA ASP A 19 53.99 -7.09 9.98
C ASP A 19 53.59 -7.41 11.44
N ARG A 20 53.03 -8.60 11.69
CA ARG A 20 52.40 -8.94 12.99
C ARG A 20 53.24 -9.89 13.81
N LYS A 21 53.32 -9.62 15.12
CA LYS A 21 53.89 -10.55 16.10
C LYS A 21 53.01 -11.80 16.28
N PRO A 22 53.57 -12.98 16.60
CA PRO A 22 52.82 -14.24 16.67
C PRO A 22 51.66 -14.24 17.67
N GLU A 23 51.78 -13.50 18.78
CA GLU A 23 50.81 -13.46 19.88
C GLU A 23 49.49 -12.77 19.49
N GLU A 24 49.51 -11.84 18.53
CA GLU A 24 48.31 -11.14 18.05
C GLU A 24 47.47 -11.99 17.09
N LYS A 25 48.04 -13.05 16.50
CA LYS A 25 47.34 -13.91 15.54
C LYS A 25 46.32 -14.83 16.20
N SER A 26 46.55 -15.31 17.44
CA SER A 26 45.67 -16.29 18.10
C SER A 26 44.33 -15.68 18.55
N THR A 27 44.32 -14.43 19.04
CA THR A 27 43.10 -13.76 19.55
C THR A 27 42.12 -13.39 18.43
N ILE A 28 42.61 -13.16 17.21
CA ILE A 28 41.78 -12.87 16.04
C ILE A 28 40.93 -14.09 15.63
N HIS A 29 41.44 -15.32 15.85
CA HIS A 29 40.74 -16.56 15.50
C HIS A 29 39.58 -16.91 16.45
N GLN A 30 39.54 -16.40 17.69
CA GLN A 30 38.45 -16.67 18.63
C GLN A 30 37.17 -15.85 18.38
N GLY A 31 37.24 -14.77 17.57
CA GLY A 31 36.09 -13.92 17.24
C GLY A 31 35.43 -14.18 15.89
N VAL A 32 35.95 -15.12 15.10
CA VAL A 32 35.51 -15.37 13.71
C VAL A 32 35.13 -16.83 13.56
N ALA A 33 33.85 -17.10 13.31
CA ALA A 33 33.38 -18.42 12.94
C ALA A 33 34.08 -18.87 11.63
N LEU A 34 34.93 -19.90 11.78
CA LEU A 34 35.54 -20.76 10.77
C LEU A 34 35.38 -20.34 9.29
N LYS A 35 36.42 -19.71 8.74
CA LYS A 35 36.84 -19.94 7.36
C LYS A 35 38.35 -20.14 7.33
N GLN A 36 38.75 -21.23 6.69
CA GLN A 36 40.14 -21.67 6.52
C GLN A 36 40.97 -20.63 5.77
N GLU A 37 42.28 -20.63 6.05
CA GLU A 37 43.30 -19.70 5.57
C GLU A 37 43.22 -19.38 4.07
N PRO A 38 43.58 -18.14 3.72
CA PRO A 38 44.86 -17.96 3.05
C PRO A 38 45.70 -16.82 3.66
N SER A 39 47.01 -16.94 3.50
CA SER A 39 48.12 -16.13 4.04
C SER A 39 48.09 -14.59 3.78
N ASN A 40 46.97 -13.95 3.45
CA ASN A 40 46.90 -12.54 3.01
C ASN A 40 45.75 -11.70 3.64
N ASP A 41 45.22 -12.10 4.80
CA ASP A 41 44.09 -11.41 5.42
C ASP A 41 44.44 -10.04 6.03
N LEU A 42 43.78 -9.00 5.51
CA LEU A 42 43.96 -7.61 5.93
C LEU A 42 42.93 -7.22 7.01
N ILE A 43 43.38 -6.49 8.04
CA ILE A 43 42.54 -5.94 9.10
C ILE A 43 42.69 -4.42 9.05
N CYS A 44 41.57 -3.69 9.12
CA CYS A 44 41.63 -2.23 9.14
C CYS A 44 42.16 -1.71 10.48
N HIS A 45 42.77 -0.53 10.46
CA HIS A 45 43.31 0.16 11.64
C HIS A 45 42.34 0.20 12.84
N ASN A 46 41.04 0.41 12.58
CA ASN A 46 40.04 0.43 13.65
C ASN A 46 39.82 -0.93 14.30
N CYS A 47 39.87 -2.02 13.53
CA CYS A 47 39.78 -3.37 14.06
C CYS A 47 41.06 -3.78 14.78
N GLN A 48 42.23 -3.30 14.32
CA GLN A 48 43.50 -3.51 15.01
C GLN A 48 43.52 -2.84 16.39
N ILE A 49 43.10 -1.57 16.47
CA ILE A 49 42.90 -0.84 17.74
C ILE A 49 42.04 -1.67 18.70
N ILE A 50 40.93 -2.23 18.22
CA ILE A 50 40.03 -3.03 19.07
C ILE A 50 40.75 -4.24 19.67
N VAL A 51 41.57 -4.95 18.87
CA VAL A 51 42.34 -6.11 19.34
C VAL A 51 43.41 -5.71 20.35
N THR A 52 44.15 -4.63 20.10
CA THR A 52 45.22 -4.16 20.99
C THR A 52 44.68 -3.76 22.37
N TYR A 53 43.52 -3.11 22.45
CA TYR A 53 42.92 -2.71 23.72
C TYR A 53 42.17 -3.83 24.46
N SER A 54 41.98 -5.00 23.84
CA SER A 54 41.41 -6.18 24.50
C SER A 54 42.43 -6.98 25.32
N LEU A 55 43.72 -6.62 25.25
CA LEU A 55 44.82 -7.31 25.94
C LEU A 55 45.19 -6.68 27.30
N GLU A 56 44.57 -5.58 27.72
CA GLU A 56 44.86 -4.95 29.01
C GLU A 56 43.95 -5.48 30.14
N PRO A 57 44.48 -5.79 31.34
CA PRO A 57 43.69 -6.40 32.42
C PRO A 57 42.66 -5.42 32.99
N GLN A 58 41.44 -5.93 33.19
CA GLN A 58 40.35 -5.20 33.85
C GLN A 58 40.60 -5.10 35.37
N GLN A 59 40.59 -3.89 35.92
CA GLN A 59 40.48 -3.65 37.36
C GLN A 59 39.14 -2.99 37.70
N THR A 60 38.64 -3.37 38.88
CA THR A 60 37.26 -3.33 39.35
C THR A 60 36.86 -2.06 40.13
N ASP A 61 35.55 -1.83 40.09
CA ASP A 61 34.63 -1.29 41.11
C ASP A 61 34.54 0.21 41.49
N GLU A 62 33.30 0.68 41.31
CA GLU A 62 32.52 1.59 42.17
C GLU A 62 32.71 3.13 42.15
N ALA A 63 33.64 3.69 41.37
CA ALA A 63 33.72 5.17 41.20
C ALA A 63 33.59 5.70 39.76
N LEU A 64 33.35 4.84 38.75
CA LEU A 64 33.50 5.19 37.32
C LEU A 64 32.20 5.48 36.53
N SER A 65 31.07 5.70 37.20
CA SER A 65 29.77 5.92 36.53
C SER A 65 29.69 7.21 35.69
N LYS A 66 30.56 8.21 35.92
CA LYS A 66 30.48 9.49 35.18
C LYS A 66 31.33 9.59 33.91
N ASN A 67 32.30 8.69 33.72
CA ASN A 67 33.29 8.79 32.63
C ASN A 67 33.42 7.51 31.78
N SER A 68 32.40 6.66 31.75
CA SER A 68 32.35 5.46 30.91
C SER A 68 31.22 5.54 29.89
N CYS A 69 31.39 4.83 28.77
CA CYS A 69 30.34 4.72 27.75
C CYS A 69 29.20 3.85 28.28
N ILE A 70 27.98 4.39 28.33
CA ILE A 70 26.81 3.64 28.82
C ILE A 70 26.51 2.36 28.04
N ASN A 71 26.87 2.31 26.75
CA ASN A 71 26.60 1.15 25.88
C ASN A 71 27.71 0.07 25.91
N CYS A 72 28.97 0.42 26.17
CA CYS A 72 30.08 -0.55 26.06
C CYS A 72 31.04 -0.55 27.26
N GLY A 73 30.76 0.23 28.30
CA GLY A 73 31.56 0.31 29.52
C GLY A 73 32.93 0.98 29.38
N LYS A 74 33.41 1.23 28.16
CA LYS A 74 34.76 1.78 27.93
C LYS A 74 34.93 3.16 28.55
N PRO A 75 36.08 3.45 29.18
CA PRO A 75 36.38 4.79 29.70
C PRO A 75 36.40 5.80 28.54
N LEU A 76 35.83 6.98 28.79
CA LEU A 76 35.74 8.08 27.85
C LEU A 76 36.92 9.05 27.98
N LEU A 77 37.84 8.78 28.90
CA LEU A 77 39.10 9.50 29.02
C LEU A 77 39.85 9.37 27.69
N GLN A 78 40.13 10.52 27.05
CA GLN A 78 40.80 10.63 25.74
C GLN A 78 40.01 10.13 24.52
N ILE A 79 38.74 9.74 24.65
CA ILE A 79 37.92 9.30 23.52
C ILE A 79 36.83 10.33 23.24
N ARG A 80 36.63 10.67 21.96
CA ARG A 80 35.50 11.51 21.54
C ARG A 80 34.20 10.88 22.04
N SER A 81 33.43 11.62 22.82
CA SER A 81 32.18 11.16 23.43
C SER A 81 31.02 12.08 23.09
N HIS A 82 29.81 11.52 23.06
CA HIS A 82 28.57 12.23 22.78
C HIS A 82 27.69 12.18 24.02
N LEU A 83 27.14 13.32 24.40
CA LEU A 83 26.14 13.41 25.46
C LEU A 83 24.78 13.06 24.87
N LEU A 84 23.99 12.23 25.56
CA LEU A 84 22.62 11.91 25.15
C LEU A 84 21.62 13.04 25.47
N LYS A 85 21.99 14.28 25.12
CA LYS A 85 21.14 15.47 25.25
C LYS A 85 20.53 15.78 23.88
N THR A 86 19.21 15.95 23.85
CA THR A 86 18.42 15.93 22.61
C THR A 86 18.10 17.34 22.13
N ASN A 87 18.59 17.74 20.95
CA ASN A 87 18.13 18.96 20.27
C ASN A 87 17.71 18.74 18.80
N THR A 88 18.02 17.58 18.20
CA THR A 88 17.68 17.30 16.78
C THR A 88 16.94 15.97 16.57
N LYS A 89 16.16 15.89 15.48
CA LYS A 89 15.43 14.65 15.10
C LYS A 89 16.36 13.45 14.89
N ARG A 90 17.55 13.67 14.32
CA ARG A 90 18.57 12.63 14.10
C ARG A 90 19.10 12.08 15.43
N GLU A 91 19.43 12.95 16.38
CA GLU A 91 19.93 12.53 17.69
C GLU A 91 18.86 11.75 18.48
N ASN A 92 17.58 12.09 18.33
CA ASN A 92 16.49 11.32 18.93
C ASN A 92 16.41 9.88 18.42
N LEU A 93 16.58 9.67 17.11
CA LEU A 93 16.61 8.33 16.52
C LEU A 93 17.78 7.50 17.03
N ILE A 94 18.96 8.12 17.10
CA ILE A 94 20.18 7.50 17.65
C ILE A 94 19.97 7.15 19.13
N LYS A 95 19.40 8.06 19.91
CA LYS A 95 19.09 7.85 21.33
C LYS A 95 18.14 6.67 21.55
N ASN A 96 17.06 6.57 20.76
CA ASN A 96 16.10 5.47 20.88
C ASN A 96 16.76 4.11 20.63
N ILE A 97 17.63 4.03 19.62
CA ILE A 97 18.39 2.79 19.34
C ILE A 97 19.31 2.42 20.49
N ILE A 98 19.95 3.41 21.12
CA ILE A 98 20.84 3.16 22.25
C ILE A 98 20.05 2.70 23.47
N ILE A 99 18.89 3.31 23.76
CA ILE A 99 17.99 2.90 24.84
C ILE A 99 17.58 1.43 24.66
N GLU A 100 17.23 1.03 23.44
CA GLU A 100 16.89 -0.36 23.15
C GLU A 100 18.07 -1.32 23.35
N TRP A 101 19.30 -0.91 23.02
CA TRP A 101 20.48 -1.76 23.16
C TRP A 101 20.91 -2.01 24.60
N ILE A 102 20.61 -1.08 25.49
CA ILE A 102 21.00 -1.15 26.91
C ILE A 102 19.84 -1.55 27.81
N ALA A 103 18.64 -1.77 27.26
CA ALA A 103 17.48 -2.21 28.04
C ALA A 103 17.82 -3.49 28.84
N PRO A 104 17.42 -3.57 30.13
CA PRO A 104 16.50 -2.67 30.85
C PRO A 104 17.17 -1.47 31.55
N GLN A 105 18.44 -1.18 31.31
CA GLN A 105 19.18 -0.12 32.00
C GLN A 105 18.63 1.28 31.69
N GLU A 106 18.40 2.09 32.73
CA GLU A 106 17.89 3.45 32.59
C GLU A 106 18.99 4.44 32.13
N VAL A 107 18.63 5.33 31.20
CA VAL A 107 19.53 6.38 30.69
C VAL A 107 19.36 7.65 31.50
N SER A 108 20.40 8.01 32.27
CA SER A 108 20.47 9.30 32.95
C SER A 108 20.73 10.46 31.97
N PRO A 109 20.26 11.70 32.22
CA PRO A 109 20.55 12.89 31.39
C PRO A 109 22.04 13.22 31.24
N SER A 110 22.88 12.76 32.16
CA SER A 110 24.35 12.92 32.10
C SER A 110 25.05 11.78 31.36
N SER A 111 24.30 10.79 30.86
CA SER A 111 24.86 9.60 30.21
C SER A 111 25.60 9.96 28.93
N ARG A 112 26.81 9.42 28.80
CA ARG A 112 27.67 9.61 27.65
C ARG A 112 27.92 8.30 26.92
N ILE A 113 28.16 8.44 25.63
CA ILE A 113 28.42 7.33 24.72
C ILE A 113 29.69 7.65 23.93
N CYS A 114 30.54 6.64 23.76
CA CYS A 114 31.74 6.80 22.93
C CYS A 114 31.36 6.98 21.45
N HIS A 115 32.20 7.70 20.70
CA HIS A 115 31.97 7.95 19.29
C HIS A 115 31.77 6.69 18.43
N PRO A 116 32.48 5.56 18.66
CA PRO A 116 32.22 4.31 17.94
C PRO A 116 30.80 3.77 18.13
N CYS A 117 30.29 3.77 19.36
CA CYS A 117 28.91 3.36 19.63
C CYS A 117 27.92 4.34 19.00
N TRP A 118 28.25 5.63 18.99
CA TRP A 118 27.41 6.65 18.35
C TRP A 118 27.28 6.39 16.85
N GLN A 119 28.41 6.15 16.17
CA GLN A 119 28.42 5.83 14.75
C GLN A 119 27.69 4.50 14.46
N LYS A 120 27.76 3.52 15.36
CA LYS A 120 27.01 2.27 15.23
C LYS A 120 25.50 2.52 15.29
N ALA A 121 25.05 3.34 16.24
CA ALA A 121 23.65 3.68 16.40
C ALA A 121 23.15 4.59 15.25
N ASP A 122 23.97 5.52 14.77
CA ASP A 122 23.67 6.35 13.60
C ASP A 122 23.47 5.50 12.34
N ARG A 123 24.36 4.54 12.07
CA ARG A 123 24.18 3.58 10.96
C ARG A 123 22.90 2.74 11.11
N ALA A 124 22.61 2.27 12.32
CA ALA A 124 21.38 1.52 12.58
C ALA A 124 20.13 2.38 12.41
N SER A 125 20.21 3.68 12.70
CA SER A 125 19.08 4.62 12.51
C SER A 125 18.75 4.81 11.04
N VAL A 126 19.78 4.99 10.21
CA VAL A 126 19.63 5.07 8.76
C VAL A 126 19.05 3.77 8.22
N GLN A 127 19.54 2.62 8.67
CA GLN A 127 19.01 1.31 8.26
C GLN A 127 17.53 1.12 8.62
N ARG A 128 17.08 1.57 9.79
CA ARG A 128 15.65 1.52 10.18
C ARG A 128 14.78 2.44 9.33
N THR A 129 15.27 3.61 8.95
CA THR A 129 14.53 4.54 8.07
C THR A 129 14.49 4.04 6.62
N THR A 130 15.45 3.23 6.19
CA THR A 130 15.53 2.70 4.82
C THR A 130 15.02 1.27 4.67
N ALA A 131 14.67 0.59 5.76
CA ALA A 131 14.06 -0.74 5.67
C ALA A 131 12.60 -0.59 5.21
N PRO A 132 12.20 -1.18 4.06
CA PRO A 132 10.79 -1.23 3.71
C PRO A 132 10.08 -2.02 4.80
N THR A 133 9.09 -1.40 5.45
CA THR A 133 8.08 -2.12 6.22
C THR A 133 7.62 -3.28 5.36
N LYS A 134 7.86 -4.51 5.81
CA LYS A 134 7.40 -5.71 5.12
C LYS A 134 5.88 -5.66 5.20
N GLU A 135 5.24 -5.10 4.17
CA GLU A 135 3.78 -5.03 4.06
C GLU A 135 3.23 -6.43 4.30
N SER A 136 2.32 -6.54 5.27
CA SER A 136 1.70 -7.81 5.63
C SER A 136 1.00 -8.39 4.39
N GLU A 137 1.49 -9.53 3.91
CA GLU A 137 0.88 -10.24 2.80
C GLU A 137 -0.40 -10.96 3.24
N ILE A 138 -1.47 -10.76 2.49
CA ILE A 138 -2.80 -11.35 2.65
C ILE A 138 -2.99 -12.37 1.53
N ILE A 139 -3.28 -13.63 1.87
CA ILE A 139 -3.51 -14.68 0.87
C ILE A 139 -4.99 -14.74 0.49
N LEU A 140 -5.30 -14.52 -0.79
CA LEU A 140 -6.64 -14.68 -1.34
C LEU A 140 -6.72 -16.02 -2.11
N PRO A 141 -7.40 -17.06 -1.59
CA PRO A 141 -7.31 -18.41 -2.16
C PRO A 141 -7.93 -18.54 -3.56
N ASN A 142 -8.99 -17.77 -3.82
CA ASN A 142 -9.74 -17.82 -5.07
C ASN A 142 -9.28 -16.76 -6.09
N TYR A 143 -8.38 -15.86 -5.69
CA TYR A 143 -7.89 -14.80 -6.55
C TYR A 143 -6.42 -14.99 -6.82
N THR A 144 -6.05 -14.73 -8.07
CA THR A 144 -4.67 -14.77 -8.51
C THR A 144 -4.26 -13.42 -9.04
N ARG A 145 -2.96 -13.14 -9.13
CA ARG A 145 -2.50 -11.87 -9.66
C ARG A 145 -1.22 -11.93 -10.47
N ALA A 146 -1.02 -10.91 -11.28
CA ALA A 146 0.27 -10.62 -11.88
C ALA A 146 1.30 -10.15 -10.83
N GLY A 147 2.57 -10.43 -11.12
CA GLY A 147 3.68 -9.83 -10.38
C GLY A 147 3.72 -8.32 -10.64
N ASN A 148 3.99 -7.53 -9.59
CA ASN A 148 4.09 -6.07 -9.70
C ASN A 148 5.40 -5.71 -10.41
N SER A 149 5.37 -5.71 -11.75
CA SER A 149 6.54 -5.47 -12.59
C SER A 149 6.20 -4.47 -13.69
N GLU A 150 6.87 -3.33 -13.64
CA GLU A 150 6.81 -2.31 -14.70
C GLU A 150 7.68 -2.68 -15.91
N ARG A 151 8.60 -3.67 -15.74
CA ARG A 151 9.64 -4.00 -16.72
C ARG A 151 9.32 -5.21 -17.59
N ARG A 152 8.28 -5.98 -17.29
CA ARG A 152 7.95 -7.22 -18.01
C ARG A 152 6.49 -7.24 -18.41
N CYS A 153 6.19 -8.02 -19.44
CA CYS A 153 4.81 -8.34 -19.80
C CYS A 153 4.17 -9.14 -18.65
N ILE A 154 2.86 -9.01 -18.45
CA ILE A 154 2.09 -9.87 -17.52
C ILE A 154 2.17 -11.35 -17.91
N PHE A 155 2.44 -11.66 -19.18
CA PHE A 155 2.65 -13.03 -19.64
C PHE A 155 4.06 -13.51 -19.26
N PRO A 156 4.17 -14.63 -18.52
CA PRO A 156 5.47 -15.19 -18.15
C PRO A 156 6.33 -15.45 -19.39
N LYS A 157 7.65 -15.24 -19.25
CA LYS A 157 8.66 -15.51 -20.30
C LYS A 157 8.52 -14.70 -21.61
N CYS A 158 7.62 -13.72 -21.68
CA CYS A 158 7.54 -12.84 -22.84
C CYS A 158 8.76 -11.92 -22.92
N GLN A 159 9.42 -11.90 -24.09
CA GLN A 159 10.64 -11.11 -24.35
C GLN A 159 10.41 -9.87 -25.23
N ALA A 160 9.15 -9.56 -25.59
CA ALA A 160 8.85 -8.39 -26.40
C ALA A 160 9.38 -7.11 -25.75
N THR A 161 10.00 -6.21 -26.51
CA THR A 161 10.58 -4.94 -26.03
C THR A 161 9.52 -3.85 -25.91
N GLU A 162 8.63 -3.75 -26.90
CA GLU A 162 7.50 -2.82 -26.88
C GLU A 162 6.35 -3.31 -26.02
N ARG A 163 5.98 -2.51 -25.01
CA ARG A 163 4.91 -2.81 -24.07
C ARG A 163 4.20 -1.55 -23.66
N ILE A 164 2.90 -1.65 -23.46
CA ILE A 164 2.04 -0.58 -22.95
C ILE A 164 1.49 -0.96 -21.58
N HIS A 165 0.99 0.01 -20.83
CA HIS A 165 0.22 -0.29 -19.62
C HIS A 165 -1.00 -1.13 -19.95
N VAL A 166 -1.34 -2.08 -19.07
CA VAL A 166 -2.54 -2.89 -19.26
C VAL A 166 -3.77 -1.97 -19.15
N PRO A 167 -4.61 -1.85 -20.20
CA PRO A 167 -5.77 -0.96 -20.16
C PRO A 167 -6.74 -1.34 -19.04
N THR A 168 -7.38 -0.36 -18.40
CA THR A 168 -8.33 -0.58 -17.29
C THR A 168 -9.45 -1.56 -17.65
N SER A 169 -10.00 -1.47 -18.87
CA SER A 169 -11.03 -2.40 -19.35
C SER A 169 -10.55 -3.86 -19.39
N ILE A 170 -9.28 -4.09 -19.71
CA ILE A 170 -8.67 -5.42 -19.67
C ILE A 170 -8.42 -5.88 -18.24
N ARG A 171 -7.97 -4.97 -17.35
CA ARG A 171 -7.78 -5.28 -15.92
C ARG A 171 -9.09 -5.74 -15.29
N VAL A 172 -10.19 -5.02 -15.55
CA VAL A 172 -11.55 -5.37 -15.12
C VAL A 172 -11.95 -6.73 -15.66
N ARG A 173 -11.82 -6.92 -16.98
CA ARG A 173 -12.22 -8.17 -17.63
C ARG A 173 -11.49 -9.38 -17.05
N LEU A 174 -10.18 -9.29 -16.84
CA LEU A 174 -9.39 -10.36 -16.24
C LEU A 174 -9.80 -10.65 -14.79
N LEU A 175 -10.19 -9.63 -14.03
CA LEU A 175 -10.67 -9.80 -12.67
C LEU A 175 -12.05 -10.49 -12.64
N CYS A 176 -13.01 -10.03 -13.44
CA CYS A 176 -14.37 -10.57 -13.45
C CYS A 176 -14.44 -11.95 -14.10
N ASP A 177 -13.80 -12.14 -15.27
CA ASP A 177 -13.93 -13.37 -16.05
C ASP A 177 -13.04 -14.50 -15.50
N LEU A 178 -11.88 -14.17 -14.91
CA LEU A 178 -10.82 -15.14 -14.59
C LEU A 178 -10.32 -15.09 -13.14
N SER A 179 -10.89 -14.23 -12.28
CA SER A 179 -10.38 -13.97 -10.93
C SER A 179 -8.88 -13.65 -10.90
N TYR A 180 -8.39 -12.97 -11.97
CA TYR A 180 -6.99 -12.63 -12.17
C TYR A 180 -6.80 -11.11 -12.09
N TYR A 181 -6.25 -10.64 -10.97
CA TYR A 181 -5.97 -9.24 -10.73
C TYR A 181 -4.66 -8.79 -11.38
N VAL A 182 -4.72 -7.63 -12.04
CA VAL A 182 -3.56 -6.99 -12.65
C VAL A 182 -3.31 -5.63 -11.97
N PRO A 183 -2.18 -5.46 -11.27
CA PRO A 183 -1.78 -4.16 -10.72
C PRO A 183 -1.66 -3.05 -11.78
N PRO A 184 -1.85 -1.76 -11.41
CA PRO A 184 -1.89 -0.64 -12.35
C PRO A 184 -0.59 -0.42 -13.13
N LYS A 185 0.53 -0.81 -12.51
CA LYS A 185 1.88 -0.66 -13.04
C LYS A 185 2.29 -1.75 -14.04
N CYS A 186 1.49 -2.81 -14.17
CA CYS A 186 1.78 -3.90 -15.06
C CYS A 186 1.71 -3.48 -16.54
N ARG A 187 2.54 -4.13 -17.37
CA ARG A 187 2.61 -3.89 -18.81
C ARG A 187 2.24 -5.12 -19.61
N ILE A 188 1.78 -4.91 -20.84
CA ILE A 188 1.46 -5.96 -21.83
C ILE A 188 2.02 -5.58 -23.20
N CYS A 189 2.53 -6.55 -23.95
CA CYS A 189 2.96 -6.30 -25.33
C CYS A 189 1.78 -6.31 -26.31
N ARG A 190 1.92 -5.66 -27.46
CA ARG A 190 0.87 -5.59 -28.48
C ARG A 190 0.40 -6.95 -28.98
N PHE A 191 1.31 -7.92 -29.08
CA PHE A 191 0.98 -9.29 -29.48
C PHE A 191 0.00 -9.96 -28.50
N HIS A 192 0.34 -10.00 -27.20
CA HIS A 192 -0.51 -10.63 -26.19
C HIS A 192 -1.84 -9.90 -25.97
N LEU A 193 -1.85 -8.57 -26.17
CA LEU A 193 -3.10 -7.82 -26.13
C LEU A 193 -4.05 -8.21 -27.28
N ARG A 194 -3.51 -8.51 -28.47
CA ARG A 194 -4.29 -8.92 -29.64
C ARG A 194 -4.67 -10.39 -29.63
N SER A 195 -3.79 -11.27 -29.14
CA SER A 195 -4.03 -12.72 -29.16
C SER A 195 -5.16 -13.17 -28.24
N ARG A 196 -5.53 -12.35 -27.23
CA ARG A 196 -6.62 -12.62 -26.27
C ARG A 196 -6.54 -13.99 -25.57
N MET A 197 -5.34 -14.58 -25.49
CA MET A 197 -5.12 -15.89 -24.86
C MET A 197 -5.02 -15.78 -23.33
N TRP A 198 -6.01 -15.16 -22.70
CA TRP A 198 -6.01 -14.80 -21.28
C TRP A 198 -5.94 -16.02 -20.34
N ASN A 199 -6.54 -17.15 -20.74
CA ASN A 199 -6.52 -18.40 -19.97
C ASN A 199 -5.10 -18.89 -19.65
N SER A 200 -4.10 -18.55 -20.48
CA SER A 200 -2.71 -18.93 -20.24
C SER A 200 -2.05 -18.19 -19.06
N LEU A 201 -2.68 -17.13 -18.54
CA LEU A 201 -2.26 -16.45 -17.30
C LEU A 201 -2.56 -17.28 -16.05
N ILE A 202 -3.56 -18.16 -16.10
CA ILE A 202 -3.93 -19.04 -14.99
C ILE A 202 -2.96 -20.22 -14.98
N THR A 203 -1.90 -20.12 -14.18
CA THR A 203 -0.92 -21.19 -14.00
C THR A 203 -1.07 -21.82 -12.62
N ARG A 204 -0.70 -23.10 -12.46
CA ARG A 204 -0.68 -23.78 -11.14
C ARG A 204 0.21 -23.10 -10.10
N LYS A 205 1.18 -22.27 -10.52
CA LYS A 205 2.03 -21.42 -9.67
C LYS A 205 1.56 -19.96 -9.65
N ALA A 206 0.25 -19.76 -9.52
CA ALA A 206 -0.31 -18.41 -9.48
C ALA A 206 0.03 -17.70 -8.17
N ASN A 207 0.40 -16.42 -8.26
CA ASN A 207 0.62 -15.59 -7.09
C ASN A 207 -0.73 -15.23 -6.47
N ARG A 208 -0.91 -15.55 -5.20
CA ARG A 208 -2.14 -15.30 -4.41
C ARG A 208 -1.90 -14.35 -3.24
N ALA A 209 -0.70 -13.79 -3.10
CA ALA A 209 -0.32 -12.94 -1.98
C ALA A 209 -0.54 -11.47 -2.33
N PHE A 210 -1.45 -10.80 -1.67
CA PHE A 210 -1.82 -9.40 -1.88
C PHE A 210 -1.33 -8.56 -0.72
N THR A 211 -1.07 -7.28 -0.94
CA THR A 211 -0.91 -6.31 0.15
C THR A 211 -2.20 -5.51 0.27
N ALA A 212 -2.38 -4.78 1.38
CA ALA A 212 -3.56 -3.94 1.58
C ALA A 212 -3.79 -3.01 0.38
N ASP A 213 -2.74 -2.33 -0.10
CA ASP A 213 -2.77 -1.45 -1.27
C ASP A 213 -3.30 -2.15 -2.54
N LEU A 214 -2.92 -3.41 -2.76
CA LEU A 214 -3.40 -4.17 -3.93
C LEU A 214 -4.88 -4.51 -3.80
N ILE A 215 -5.36 -4.77 -2.58
CA ILE A 215 -6.78 -5.03 -2.30
C ILE A 215 -7.59 -3.73 -2.47
N GLU A 216 -7.08 -2.60 -1.98
CA GLU A 216 -7.74 -1.31 -2.15
C GLU A 216 -7.84 -0.89 -3.62
N ASP A 217 -6.80 -1.11 -4.41
CA ASP A 217 -6.85 -0.88 -5.87
C ASP A 217 -7.83 -1.84 -6.57
N LEU A 218 -7.88 -3.11 -6.16
CA LEU A 218 -8.86 -4.07 -6.66
C LEU A 218 -10.31 -3.60 -6.37
N LEU A 219 -10.59 -3.15 -5.15
CA LEU A 219 -11.91 -2.64 -4.78
C LEU A 219 -12.25 -1.35 -5.52
N SER A 220 -11.27 -0.47 -5.72
CA SER A 220 -11.43 0.75 -6.52
C SER A 220 -11.72 0.44 -7.99
N LEU A 221 -11.08 -0.59 -8.54
CA LEU A 221 -11.32 -1.09 -9.89
C LEU A 221 -12.77 -1.58 -10.04
N LEU A 222 -13.29 -2.32 -9.05
CA LEU A 222 -14.67 -2.82 -9.04
C LEU A 222 -15.71 -1.73 -8.79
N LYS A 223 -15.46 -0.76 -7.90
CA LYS A 223 -16.36 0.39 -7.67
C LYS A 223 -16.65 1.16 -8.96
N ASN A 224 -15.64 1.34 -9.79
CA ASN A 224 -15.78 1.97 -11.11
C ASN A 224 -16.59 1.12 -12.11
N GLN A 225 -16.82 -0.16 -11.81
CA GLN A 225 -17.65 -1.07 -12.62
C GLN A 225 -19.04 -1.26 -12.07
N ILE A 226 -19.26 -1.17 -10.75
CA ILE A 226 -20.59 -1.25 -10.11
C ILE A 226 -21.49 -0.08 -10.54
N GLY A 227 -20.89 1.03 -11.01
CA GLY A 227 -21.62 2.07 -11.74
C GLY A 227 -22.22 1.61 -13.09
N ASN A 228 -21.79 0.47 -13.64
CA ASN A 228 -22.51 -0.27 -14.68
C ASN A 228 -23.32 -1.34 -13.93
N ASN A 229 -24.66 -1.40 -13.96
CA ASN A 229 -25.41 -1.70 -15.18
C ASN A 229 -26.93 -1.65 -14.88
N ILE A 230 -27.51 -0.48 -14.63
CA ILE A 230 -28.94 -0.28 -14.85
C ILE A 230 -29.06 0.85 -15.85
N ASP A 231 -29.41 0.48 -17.08
CA ASP A 231 -29.86 1.46 -18.04
C ASP A 231 -31.32 1.75 -17.71
N PHE A 232 -31.56 2.83 -16.97
CA PHE A 232 -32.92 3.21 -16.58
C PHE A 232 -33.76 3.70 -17.77
N GLU A 233 -33.16 3.97 -18.94
CA GLU A 233 -33.92 4.19 -20.18
C GLU A 233 -34.36 2.87 -20.81
N ASN A 234 -33.62 1.78 -20.59
CA ASN A 234 -33.99 0.44 -21.02
C ASN A 234 -34.00 -0.54 -19.83
N ILE A 235 -34.93 -0.30 -18.90
CA ILE A 235 -35.01 -1.03 -17.63
C ILE A 235 -35.27 -2.53 -17.84
N GLU A 236 -35.81 -2.92 -19.00
CA GLU A 236 -36.09 -4.31 -19.37
C GLU A 236 -34.83 -5.16 -19.41
N ASP A 237 -33.71 -4.62 -19.90
CA ASP A 237 -32.42 -5.29 -20.01
C ASP A 237 -31.69 -5.44 -18.65
N SER A 238 -32.22 -4.80 -17.61
CA SER A 238 -31.62 -4.81 -16.26
C SER A 238 -32.09 -6.02 -15.45
N ASP A 239 -31.40 -6.37 -14.37
CA ASP A 239 -31.85 -7.44 -13.46
C ASP A 239 -33.02 -6.96 -12.57
N GLU A 240 -34.07 -7.78 -12.41
CA GLU A 240 -35.27 -7.42 -11.62
C GLU A 240 -34.94 -7.14 -10.15
N GLU A 241 -34.09 -7.97 -9.53
CA GLU A 241 -33.73 -7.80 -8.12
C GLU A 241 -32.92 -6.53 -7.92
N LEU A 242 -32.03 -6.20 -8.86
CA LEU A 242 -31.29 -4.94 -8.83
C LEU A 242 -32.21 -3.72 -9.03
N VAL A 243 -33.17 -3.80 -9.94
CA VAL A 243 -34.15 -2.73 -10.15
C VAL A 243 -34.96 -2.50 -8.89
N PHE A 244 -35.50 -3.58 -8.29
CA PHE A 244 -36.24 -3.50 -7.04
C PHE A 244 -35.39 -2.98 -5.89
N TYR A 245 -34.13 -3.40 -5.79
CA TYR A 245 -33.18 -2.91 -4.80
C TYR A 245 -33.00 -1.38 -4.89
N TRP A 246 -32.81 -0.83 -6.09
CA TRP A 246 -32.52 0.59 -6.27
C TRP A 246 -33.75 1.49 -6.33
N LEU A 247 -34.86 1.03 -6.90
CA LEU A 247 -36.07 1.85 -7.10
C LEU A 247 -37.12 1.59 -6.02
N GLY A 248 -37.13 0.40 -5.43
CA GLY A 248 -38.15 -0.03 -4.46
C GLY A 248 -39.48 -0.44 -5.04
N ILE A 249 -39.57 -0.47 -6.36
CA ILE A 249 -40.71 -0.92 -7.14
C ILE A 249 -40.21 -1.89 -8.20
N SER A 250 -41.08 -2.80 -8.65
CA SER A 250 -40.76 -3.72 -9.75
C SER A 250 -40.66 -3.00 -11.08
N LYS A 251 -40.10 -3.66 -12.10
CA LYS A 251 -40.09 -3.12 -13.48
C LYS A 251 -41.50 -2.81 -13.98
N ASP A 252 -42.46 -3.68 -13.69
CA ASP A 252 -43.85 -3.48 -14.10
C ASP A 252 -44.48 -2.24 -13.45
N GLN A 253 -44.23 -2.02 -12.16
CA GLN A 253 -44.68 -0.81 -11.46
C GLN A 253 -44.01 0.44 -12.02
N PHE A 254 -42.71 0.37 -12.33
CA PHE A 254 -41.99 1.48 -12.96
C PHE A 254 -42.56 1.81 -14.35
N ARG A 255 -42.89 0.79 -15.15
CA ARG A 255 -43.54 0.95 -16.46
C ARG A 255 -44.93 1.58 -16.32
N GLN A 256 -45.72 1.11 -15.36
CA GLN A 256 -47.04 1.65 -15.07
C GLN A 256 -46.99 3.15 -14.74
N VAL A 257 -46.02 3.58 -13.91
CA VAL A 257 -45.83 5.01 -13.60
C VAL A 257 -45.54 5.82 -14.87
N LEU A 258 -44.69 5.31 -15.78
CA LEU A 258 -44.39 6.00 -17.03
C LEU A 258 -45.59 6.05 -17.98
N GLU A 259 -46.42 5.01 -18.01
CA GLU A 259 -47.64 4.98 -18.83
C GLU A 259 -48.71 5.94 -18.33
N GLU A 260 -48.86 6.07 -17.01
CA GLU A 260 -49.78 7.02 -16.39
C GLU A 260 -49.31 8.48 -16.47
N VAL A 261 -48.01 8.71 -16.77
CA VAL A 261 -47.41 10.04 -16.89
C VAL A 261 -46.79 10.24 -18.28
N PRO A 262 -47.61 10.42 -19.34
CA PRO A 262 -47.12 10.58 -20.71
C PRO A 262 -46.16 11.76 -20.89
N ARG A 263 -46.35 12.85 -20.13
CA ARG A 263 -45.46 14.02 -20.15
C ARG A 263 -44.04 13.67 -19.74
N LEU A 264 -43.88 12.74 -18.79
CA LEU A 264 -42.60 12.25 -18.34
C LEU A 264 -42.04 11.23 -19.33
N LYS A 265 -42.85 10.24 -19.75
CA LYS A 265 -42.47 9.22 -20.73
C LYS A 265 -41.96 9.79 -22.05
N ASN A 266 -42.61 10.84 -22.55
CA ASN A 266 -42.22 11.50 -23.81
C ASN A 266 -41.11 12.54 -23.64
N SER A 267 -40.66 12.80 -22.41
CA SER A 267 -39.58 13.75 -22.16
C SER A 267 -38.22 13.10 -22.39
N HIS A 268 -37.25 13.89 -22.86
CA HIS A 268 -35.87 13.43 -22.99
C HIS A 268 -35.33 12.91 -21.66
N ARG A 269 -35.10 11.60 -21.59
CA ARG A 269 -34.63 10.86 -20.41
C ARG A 269 -35.54 10.96 -19.19
N GLY A 270 -36.85 10.95 -19.42
CA GLY A 270 -37.85 10.98 -18.36
C GLY A 270 -37.79 9.76 -17.44
N ALA A 271 -37.52 8.58 -18.01
CA ALA A 271 -37.33 7.35 -17.24
C ALA A 271 -36.12 7.45 -16.30
N THR A 272 -34.98 7.93 -16.79
CA THR A 272 -33.80 8.23 -15.95
C THR A 272 -34.15 9.22 -14.83
N GLY A 273 -34.90 10.28 -15.14
CA GLY A 273 -35.30 11.29 -14.16
C GLY A 273 -36.18 10.71 -13.05
N LEU A 274 -37.15 9.87 -13.42
CA LEU A 274 -38.01 9.13 -12.48
C LEU A 274 -37.19 8.18 -11.60
N ALA A 275 -36.34 7.36 -12.22
CA ALA A 275 -35.47 6.42 -11.53
C ALA A 275 -34.55 7.14 -10.53
N ALA A 276 -33.94 8.26 -10.93
CA ALA A 276 -33.08 9.04 -10.06
C ALA A 276 -33.83 9.62 -8.85
N CYS A 277 -35.07 10.06 -9.04
CA CYS A 277 -35.94 10.45 -7.95
C CYS A 277 -36.19 9.28 -7.00
N LEU A 278 -36.74 8.16 -7.50
CA LEU A 278 -37.06 6.98 -6.70
C LEU A 278 -35.86 6.46 -5.91
N THR A 279 -34.69 6.33 -6.56
CA THR A 279 -33.46 5.92 -5.90
C THR A 279 -33.07 6.89 -4.79
N LYS A 280 -33.17 8.20 -5.04
CA LYS A 280 -32.84 9.22 -4.03
C LYS A 280 -33.75 9.10 -2.80
N PHE A 281 -35.05 8.94 -3.00
CA PHE A 281 -36.01 8.81 -1.90
C PHE A 281 -35.80 7.52 -1.10
N ARG A 282 -35.54 6.40 -1.78
CA ARG A 282 -35.34 5.10 -1.13
C ARG A 282 -34.04 5.01 -0.34
N THR A 283 -32.94 5.51 -0.89
CA THR A 283 -31.60 5.26 -0.36
C THR A 283 -30.98 6.44 0.38
N GLY A 284 -31.57 7.63 0.25
CA GLY A 284 -31.06 8.86 0.87
C GLY A 284 -29.69 9.31 0.32
N VAL A 285 -29.21 8.74 -0.79
CA VAL A 285 -27.88 9.09 -1.32
C VAL A 285 -27.81 10.52 -1.85
N SER A 286 -26.62 11.10 -1.79
CA SER A 286 -26.37 12.46 -2.30
C SER A 286 -26.44 12.53 -3.84
N ASP A 287 -26.69 13.73 -4.39
CA ASP A 287 -26.66 13.97 -5.83
C ASP A 287 -25.31 13.58 -6.47
N GLN A 288 -24.22 13.69 -5.70
CA GLN A 288 -22.89 13.29 -6.15
C GLN A 288 -22.80 11.77 -6.33
N GLN A 289 -23.38 11.00 -5.41
CA GLN A 289 -23.42 9.54 -5.51
C GLN A 289 -24.36 9.08 -6.62
N LEU A 290 -25.52 9.72 -6.78
CA LEU A 290 -26.41 9.45 -7.90
C LEU A 290 -25.76 9.80 -9.24
N SER A 291 -25.01 10.89 -9.33
CA SER A 291 -24.26 11.25 -10.54
C SER A 291 -23.31 10.13 -11.00
N VAL A 292 -22.66 9.45 -10.03
CA VAL A 292 -21.81 8.28 -10.30
C VAL A 292 -22.65 7.08 -10.71
N LEU A 293 -23.73 6.77 -9.99
CA LEU A 293 -24.61 5.63 -10.26
C LEU A 293 -25.28 5.71 -11.64
N PHE A 294 -25.79 6.89 -12.00
CA PHE A 294 -26.49 7.14 -13.25
C PHE A 294 -25.55 7.52 -14.41
N LYS A 295 -24.25 7.68 -14.14
CA LYS A 295 -23.22 8.13 -15.09
C LYS A 295 -23.60 9.43 -15.81
N LEU A 296 -24.15 10.39 -15.07
CA LEU A 296 -24.50 11.71 -15.60
C LEU A 296 -23.83 12.82 -14.84
N PRO A 297 -23.46 13.94 -15.50
CA PRO A 297 -23.05 15.14 -14.79
C PRO A 297 -24.11 15.54 -13.77
N ARG A 298 -23.70 15.88 -12.55
CA ARG A 298 -24.59 16.25 -11.45
C ARG A 298 -25.65 17.28 -11.87
N SER A 299 -25.25 18.32 -12.59
CA SER A 299 -26.17 19.37 -13.08
C SER A 299 -27.26 18.82 -14.00
N THR A 300 -26.92 17.86 -14.86
CA THR A 300 -27.88 17.20 -15.76
C THR A 300 -28.85 16.34 -14.96
N LEU A 301 -28.34 15.56 -14.01
CA LEU A 301 -29.15 14.69 -13.17
C LEU A 301 -30.14 15.49 -12.32
N VAL A 302 -29.67 16.55 -11.65
CA VAL A 302 -30.52 17.45 -10.84
C VAL A 302 -31.62 18.05 -11.71
N ARG A 303 -31.31 18.51 -12.92
CA ARG A 303 -32.31 19.05 -13.85
C ARG A 303 -33.36 18.00 -14.26
N LEU A 304 -32.94 16.77 -14.54
CA LEU A 304 -33.86 15.67 -14.86
C LEU A 304 -34.78 15.33 -13.68
N MET A 305 -34.22 15.26 -12.47
CA MET A 305 -34.99 15.03 -11.24
C MET A 305 -35.97 16.17 -10.96
N SER A 306 -35.56 17.43 -11.09
CA SER A 306 -36.44 18.59 -10.90
C SER A 306 -37.62 18.54 -11.87
N LYS A 307 -37.36 18.25 -13.14
CA LYS A 307 -38.42 18.10 -14.15
C LYS A 307 -39.35 16.92 -13.84
N ALA A 308 -38.79 15.79 -13.43
CA ALA A 308 -39.59 14.62 -13.06
C ALA A 308 -40.52 14.93 -11.88
N ARG A 309 -40.00 15.57 -10.82
CA ARG A 309 -40.80 16.00 -9.67
C ARG A 309 -41.91 16.97 -10.05
N GLU A 310 -41.57 17.99 -10.84
CA GLU A 310 -42.56 18.97 -11.31
C GLU A 310 -43.73 18.28 -12.04
N VAL A 311 -43.41 17.37 -12.96
CA VAL A 311 -44.43 16.63 -13.70
C VAL A 311 -45.25 15.71 -12.77
N LEU A 312 -44.60 14.99 -11.85
CA LEU A 312 -45.30 14.12 -10.90
C LEU A 312 -46.23 14.90 -9.96
N SER A 313 -45.83 16.11 -9.54
CA SER A 313 -46.66 17.00 -8.71
C SER A 313 -47.85 17.57 -9.48
N GLN A 314 -47.69 17.87 -10.78
CA GLN A 314 -48.76 18.41 -11.62
C GLN A 314 -49.76 17.33 -12.05
N ASP A 315 -49.29 16.12 -12.38
CA ASP A 315 -50.11 15.07 -12.99
C ASP A 315 -50.83 14.19 -11.93
N SER A 316 -50.77 14.54 -10.63
CA SER A 316 -51.54 13.91 -9.53
C SER A 316 -51.47 12.38 -9.47
N VAL A 317 -50.28 11.83 -9.65
CA VAL A 317 -49.99 10.39 -9.81
C VAL A 317 -50.31 9.56 -8.54
N GLY A 318 -50.48 10.22 -7.38
CA GLY A 318 -50.70 9.58 -6.08
C GLY A 318 -52.03 8.85 -5.89
N GLN A 319 -53.04 9.08 -6.74
CA GLN A 319 -54.37 8.49 -6.55
C GLN A 319 -54.56 7.11 -7.20
N HIS A 320 -53.73 6.71 -8.16
CA HIS A 320 -54.04 5.57 -9.05
C HIS A 320 -53.10 4.35 -8.93
N LEU A 321 -51.95 4.46 -8.25
CA LEU A 321 -50.91 3.42 -8.28
C LEU A 321 -50.82 2.50 -7.05
N GLY A 322 -51.58 2.73 -5.99
CA GLY A 322 -51.35 2.03 -4.71
C GLY A 322 -49.97 2.31 -4.09
N LEU A 323 -49.17 3.20 -4.70
CA LEU A 323 -47.86 3.68 -4.25
C LEU A 323 -47.97 4.80 -3.21
N GLN A 324 -49.08 4.88 -2.46
CA GLN A 324 -49.30 5.98 -1.53
C GLN A 324 -48.17 6.09 -0.51
N SER A 325 -47.59 4.99 -0.02
CA SER A 325 -46.45 5.05 0.89
C SER A 325 -45.20 5.68 0.26
N VAL A 326 -44.93 5.44 -1.04
CA VAL A 326 -43.72 5.92 -1.73
C VAL A 326 -43.88 7.36 -2.23
N ILE A 327 -45.09 7.75 -2.63
CA ILE A 327 -45.39 9.10 -3.14
C ILE A 327 -45.65 10.08 -2.00
N THR A 328 -46.21 9.65 -0.87
CA THR A 328 -46.44 10.53 0.29
C THR A 328 -45.11 11.09 0.82
N ASP A 329 -44.04 10.29 0.81
CA ASP A 329 -42.68 10.76 1.14
C ASP A 329 -42.12 11.77 0.11
N MET A 330 -42.58 11.74 -1.15
CA MET A 330 -42.17 12.72 -2.17
C MET A 330 -42.85 14.08 -2.00
N ASN A 331 -44.08 14.12 -1.48
CA ASN A 331 -44.85 15.35 -1.30
C ASN A 331 -44.57 16.07 0.04
N ILE A 332 -44.01 15.37 1.04
CA ILE A 332 -43.69 15.98 2.36
C ILE A 332 -42.46 16.92 2.29
N ILE A 333 -41.64 16.85 1.24
CA ILE A 333 -40.40 17.64 1.10
C ILE A 333 -40.51 18.68 -0.03
N ALA A 334 -41.74 18.96 -0.50
CA ALA A 334 -42.00 20.04 -1.44
C ALA A 334 -42.26 21.40 -0.73
N ASP A 335 -42.25 21.42 0.61
CA ASP A 335 -42.22 22.62 1.44
C ASP A 335 -40.82 22.85 2.04
#